data_AF-A0AAD8TZM5-F1
#
_entry.id   AF-A0AAD8TZM5-F1
#
_cell.length_a   1.000
_cell.length_b   1.000
_cell.length_c   1.000
_cell.angle_alpha   90.00
_cell.angle_beta   90.00
_cell.angle_gamma   90.00
#
_symmetry.space_group_name_H-M   'P 1'
#
loop_
_entity.id
_entity.type
_entity.pdbx_description
1 polymer ?
#
loop_
_entity_poly.entity_id
_entity_poly.type
_entity_poly.pdbx_seq_one_letter_code
_entity_poly.pdbx_strand_id
1 'polypeptide(L)'
;MADGARDGETSLALRLLKYLAPAVDSDDDATATERNVAFSPLCIHASLSLLAAGARGATQAQLLNFLGAPSASEAAAFGRRVADSVLAAKPPCKAGDPRVLFGGGVWVDASCGRIKKAFRDVAAEFYKYEARTVSFAKEPEKAVEKINTWVNEATLSSTYYLNKFNIISLDGVSTATDIVLADAARFQAEWNVPFSSKSTAAANFHRLDGSCVTAQFMRHVRRHQLSCVDGFKVLKLPYKNDVFSTAAATRSPGASDTRYSMSVFLPDKKDGLSTVVDVITAAPGYFYSVLPRSDTVTKLVSVKLPKFKISFKRDLESDLRCLGLSLPFSPEVADLRDVCEKDYDGRPTILSKVTHSVVVKVSEAGTDDYSVSKAMPFRAGDEQPDMVEFVADHPFTFVIMEERSGVIVFAGHVLDPTK
;
A
#
# COMPACT_ATOMS: atom_id res chain seq x y z
N MET A 1 7.68 9.30 20.99
CA MET A 1 7.24 10.62 20.48
C MET A 1 6.38 10.36 19.26
N ALA A 2 5.20 10.98 19.18
CA ALA A 2 4.38 10.93 17.98
C ALA A 2 5.20 11.53 16.82
N ASP A 3 5.39 10.76 15.76
CA ASP A 3 6.05 11.23 14.55
C ASP A 3 4.95 11.88 13.69
N GLY A 4 4.88 13.21 13.69
CA GLY A 4 3.80 13.95 13.01
C GLY A 4 3.66 13.55 11.52
N ALA A 5 4.79 13.22 10.88
CA ALA A 5 4.79 12.72 9.51
C ALA A 5 4.22 11.30 9.37
N ARG A 6 4.37 10.42 10.36
CA ARG A 6 3.71 9.11 10.39
C ARG A 6 2.20 9.27 10.52
N ASP A 7 1.75 10.14 11.42
CA ASP A 7 0.32 10.39 11.61
C ASP A 7 -0.29 11.05 10.37
N GLY A 8 0.48 11.90 9.68
CA GLY A 8 0.15 12.42 8.35
C GLY A 8 0.01 11.34 7.28
N GLU A 9 0.98 10.42 7.18
CA GLU A 9 0.95 9.25 6.28
C GLU A 9 -0.28 8.38 6.55
N THR A 10 -0.59 8.10 7.80
CA THR A 10 -1.79 7.35 8.19
C THR A 10 -3.07 8.13 7.84
N SER A 11 -3.10 9.45 8.05
CA SER A 11 -4.25 10.28 7.69
C SER A 11 -4.50 10.29 6.18
N LEU A 12 -3.43 10.30 5.37
CA LEU A 12 -3.53 10.14 3.91
C LEU A 12 -4.05 8.76 3.54
N ALA A 13 -3.50 7.70 4.14
CA ALA A 13 -3.92 6.32 3.92
C ALA A 13 -5.42 6.14 4.19
N LEU A 14 -5.93 6.64 5.32
CA LEU A 14 -7.34 6.51 5.70
C LEU A 14 -8.26 7.32 4.78
N ARG A 15 -7.86 8.53 4.35
CA ARG A 15 -8.65 9.30 3.38
C ARG A 15 -8.74 8.61 2.02
N LEU A 16 -7.64 8.08 1.50
CA LEU A 16 -7.63 7.32 0.25
C LEU A 16 -8.42 6.01 0.38
N LEU A 17 -8.29 5.32 1.51
CA LEU A 17 -9.03 4.10 1.79
C LEU A 17 -10.54 4.36 1.78
N LYS A 18 -10.99 5.44 2.44
CA LYS A 18 -12.39 5.86 2.40
C LYS A 18 -12.84 6.25 1.00
N TYR A 19 -12.05 7.06 0.31
CA TYR A 19 -12.40 7.59 -1.02
C TYR A 19 -12.48 6.49 -2.09
N LEU A 20 -11.66 5.44 -1.98
CA LEU A 20 -11.66 4.31 -2.90
C LEU A 20 -12.59 3.17 -2.44
N ALA A 21 -13.35 3.35 -1.36
CA ALA A 21 -14.36 2.40 -0.93
C ALA A 21 -15.56 2.41 -1.91
N PRO A 22 -16.28 1.28 -2.05
CA PRO A 22 -17.49 1.24 -2.87
C PRO A 22 -18.53 2.24 -2.36
N ALA A 23 -19.13 3.00 -3.28
CA ALA A 23 -20.19 3.96 -2.95
C ALA A 23 -21.45 3.23 -2.48
N VAL A 24 -22.14 3.81 -1.49
CA VAL A 24 -23.40 3.26 -0.93
C VAL A 24 -24.62 3.66 -1.77
N ASP A 25 -24.56 4.78 -2.50
CA ASP A 25 -25.72 5.39 -3.16
C ASP A 25 -25.36 6.05 -4.51
N SER A 26 -25.09 5.27 -5.56
CA SER A 26 -25.13 5.83 -6.92
C SER A 26 -25.75 4.84 -7.89
N ASP A 27 -26.99 5.13 -8.29
CA ASP A 27 -27.72 4.50 -9.41
C ASP A 27 -27.03 4.71 -10.78
N ASP A 28 -25.94 5.49 -10.82
CA ASP A 28 -25.14 5.70 -12.03
C ASP A 28 -23.91 4.77 -12.07
N ASP A 29 -23.94 3.89 -13.06
CA ASP A 29 -22.88 2.98 -13.53
C ASP A 29 -22.45 1.86 -12.56
N ALA A 30 -23.28 0.81 -12.53
CA ALA A 30 -23.04 -0.50 -11.90
C ALA A 30 -21.75 -1.23 -12.37
N THR A 31 -20.88 -0.62 -13.18
CA THR A 31 -19.62 -1.24 -13.65
C THR A 31 -18.36 -0.78 -12.92
N ALA A 32 -18.44 0.30 -12.13
CA ALA A 32 -17.30 0.89 -11.41
C ALA A 32 -17.22 0.56 -9.90
N THR A 33 -18.35 0.19 -9.27
CA THR A 33 -18.49 0.06 -7.80
C THR A 33 -18.15 -1.32 -7.23
N GLU A 34 -17.79 -2.31 -8.06
CA GLU A 34 -17.54 -3.71 -7.62
C GLU A 34 -16.11 -4.21 -7.87
N ARG A 35 -15.11 -3.36 -7.78
CA ARG A 35 -13.72 -3.76 -8.00
C ARG A 35 -12.93 -3.79 -6.71
N ASN A 36 -12.12 -4.83 -6.56
CA ASN A 36 -11.09 -4.86 -5.53
C ASN A 36 -10.17 -3.66 -5.68
N VAL A 37 -9.80 -3.07 -4.54
CA VAL A 37 -8.84 -1.97 -4.48
C VAL A 37 -7.66 -2.41 -3.64
N ALA A 38 -6.47 -2.09 -4.10
CA ALA A 38 -5.26 -2.13 -3.29
C ALA A 38 -4.37 -0.96 -3.70
N PHE A 39 -3.72 -0.31 -2.75
CA PHE A 39 -2.76 0.75 -3.03
C PHE A 39 -1.70 0.78 -1.94
N SER A 40 -0.60 1.49 -2.19
CA SER A 40 0.42 1.77 -1.18
C SER A 40 0.36 3.24 -0.78
N PRO A 41 -0.28 3.57 0.36
CA PRO A 41 -0.29 4.94 0.87
C PRO A 41 1.12 5.48 1.06
N LEU A 42 2.04 4.63 1.51
CA LEU A 42 3.45 4.95 1.67
C LEU A 42 4.11 5.46 0.38
N CYS A 43 3.90 4.78 -0.75
CA CYS A 43 4.46 5.19 -2.04
C CYS A 43 3.83 6.49 -2.54
N ILE A 44 2.52 6.65 -2.40
CA ILE A 44 1.82 7.89 -2.77
C ILE A 44 2.33 9.05 -1.90
N HIS A 45 2.47 8.84 -0.59
CA HIS A 45 3.04 9.81 0.34
C HIS A 45 4.46 10.19 -0.07
N ALA A 46 5.32 9.23 -0.42
CA ALA A 46 6.68 9.48 -0.89
C ALA A 46 6.73 10.29 -2.20
N SER A 47 5.93 9.92 -3.20
CA SER A 47 5.79 10.63 -4.49
C SER A 47 5.41 12.10 -4.28
N LEU A 48 4.39 12.36 -3.45
CA LEU A 48 3.90 13.71 -3.16
C LEU A 48 4.85 14.50 -2.26
N SER A 49 5.56 13.84 -1.33
CA SER A 49 6.59 14.48 -0.50
C SER A 49 7.80 14.89 -1.31
N LEU A 50 8.19 14.08 -2.31
CA LEU A 50 9.21 14.46 -3.28
C LEU A 50 8.76 15.69 -4.07
N LEU A 51 7.53 15.72 -4.56
CA LEU A 51 6.99 16.89 -5.25
C LEU A 51 6.99 18.14 -4.37
N ALA A 52 6.65 18.00 -3.09
CA ALA A 52 6.69 19.09 -2.11
C ALA A 52 8.09 19.69 -1.94
N ALA A 53 9.16 18.88 -2.09
CA ALA A 53 10.54 19.35 -2.08
C ALA A 53 10.92 20.17 -3.34
N GLY A 54 10.20 19.99 -4.45
CA GLY A 54 10.33 20.78 -5.68
C GLY A 54 9.34 21.95 -5.78
N ALA A 55 8.45 22.10 -4.80
CA ALA A 55 7.41 23.12 -4.78
C ALA A 55 7.77 24.32 -3.89
N ARG A 56 7.12 25.47 -4.12
CA ARG A 56 7.23 26.67 -3.29
C ARG A 56 5.87 27.26 -2.94
N GLY A 57 5.88 28.23 -2.01
CA GLY A 57 4.72 29.07 -1.68
C GLY A 57 3.46 28.29 -1.35
N ALA A 58 2.32 28.72 -1.92
CA ALA A 58 1.02 28.09 -1.68
C ALA A 58 0.96 26.63 -2.16
N THR A 59 1.65 26.29 -3.24
CA THR A 59 1.70 24.91 -3.78
C THR A 59 2.37 23.97 -2.79
N GLN A 60 3.53 24.38 -2.23
CA GLN A 60 4.22 23.60 -1.21
C GLN A 60 3.38 23.48 0.07
N ALA A 61 2.77 24.59 0.52
CA ALA A 61 1.92 24.57 1.70
C ALA A 61 0.73 23.62 1.55
N GLN A 62 0.05 23.61 0.39
CA GLN A 62 -1.06 22.67 0.14
C GLN A 62 -0.56 21.22 0.11
N LEU A 63 0.59 20.93 -0.52
CA LEU A 63 1.18 19.59 -0.52
C LEU A 63 1.49 19.09 0.90
N LEU A 64 2.16 19.92 1.72
CA LEU A 64 2.52 19.55 3.09
C LEU A 64 1.28 19.34 3.98
N ASN A 65 0.29 20.23 3.87
CA ASN A 65 -0.99 20.08 4.56
C ASN A 65 -1.73 18.82 4.12
N PHE A 66 -1.73 18.53 2.82
CA PHE A 66 -2.33 17.32 2.27
C PHE A 66 -1.61 16.06 2.74
N LEU A 67 -0.29 16.11 2.94
CA LEU A 67 0.50 15.00 3.50
C LEU A 67 0.36 14.87 5.02
N GLY A 68 -0.18 15.89 5.71
CA GLY A 68 -0.14 15.99 7.17
C GLY A 68 1.29 16.16 7.71
N ALA A 69 2.20 16.71 6.89
CA ALA A 69 3.58 16.93 7.27
C ALA A 69 3.77 18.37 7.81
N PRO A 70 4.36 18.56 9.00
CA PRO A 70 4.53 19.92 9.57
C PRO A 70 5.48 20.81 8.78
N SER A 71 6.46 20.22 8.09
CA SER A 71 7.43 20.94 7.25
C SER A 71 8.01 20.05 6.16
N ALA A 72 8.59 20.66 5.11
CA ALA A 72 9.31 19.92 4.07
C ALA A 72 10.51 19.13 4.61
N SER A 73 11.22 19.67 5.61
CA SER A 73 12.33 18.98 6.27
C SER A 73 11.87 17.75 7.05
N GLU A 74 10.72 17.83 7.72
CA GLU A 74 10.16 16.68 8.44
C GLU A 74 9.64 15.61 7.48
N ALA A 75 8.95 16.02 6.40
CA ALA A 75 8.54 15.11 5.33
C ALA A 75 9.74 14.38 4.71
N ALA A 76 10.81 15.12 4.41
CA ALA A 76 12.05 14.55 3.88
C ALA A 76 12.70 13.60 4.89
N ALA A 77 12.84 14.01 6.16
CA ALA A 77 13.43 13.17 7.19
C ALA A 77 12.64 11.88 7.41
N PHE A 78 11.30 11.95 7.39
CA PHE A 78 10.43 10.78 7.43
C PHE A 78 10.59 9.91 6.20
N GLY A 79 10.54 10.51 5.01
CA GLY A 79 10.80 9.84 3.72
C GLY A 79 12.10 9.05 3.75
N ARG A 80 13.20 9.66 4.20
CA ARG A 80 14.51 9.00 4.32
C ARG A 80 14.48 7.82 5.28
N ARG A 81 13.87 7.98 6.46
CA ARG A 81 13.74 6.89 7.44
C ARG A 81 12.99 5.71 6.85
N VAL A 82 11.81 5.97 6.28
CA VAL A 82 10.96 4.95 5.65
C VAL A 82 11.64 4.32 4.45
N ALA A 83 12.30 5.11 3.62
CA ALA A 83 13.00 4.62 2.45
C ALA A 83 14.16 3.71 2.85
N ASP A 84 14.92 4.06 3.88
CA ASP A 84 16.05 3.25 4.35
C ASP A 84 15.63 2.01 5.16
N SER A 85 14.46 2.01 5.80
CA SER A 85 13.97 0.87 6.60
C SER A 85 12.99 -0.04 5.87
N VAL A 86 12.03 0.53 5.13
CA VAL A 86 10.89 -0.19 4.53
C VAL A 86 11.10 -0.45 3.03
N LEU A 87 11.52 0.57 2.28
CA LEU A 87 11.65 0.47 0.81
C LEU A 87 13.03 -0.02 0.34
N ALA A 88 14.07 0.13 1.18
CA ALA A 88 15.40 -0.38 0.91
C ALA A 88 15.46 -1.88 1.25
N ALA A 89 14.91 -2.72 0.38
CA ALA A 89 15.24 -4.14 0.38
C ALA A 89 16.75 -4.28 0.09
N LYS A 90 17.57 -4.53 1.12
CA LYS A 90 19.01 -4.78 0.98
C LYS A 90 19.26 -6.28 0.85
N PRO A 91 19.69 -6.79 -0.33
CA PRO A 91 20.15 -8.16 -0.44
C PRO A 91 21.41 -8.38 0.42
N PRO A 92 21.66 -9.62 0.89
CA PRO A 92 20.81 -10.79 0.69
C PRO A 92 19.79 -10.97 1.84
N CYS A 93 18.51 -10.75 1.56
CA CYS A 93 17.43 -11.28 2.40
C CYS A 93 17.26 -12.78 2.11
N LYS A 94 16.97 -13.60 3.12
CA LYS A 94 16.73 -15.04 2.91
C LYS A 94 15.43 -15.22 2.12
N ALA A 95 15.27 -16.37 1.47
CA ALA A 95 14.01 -16.74 0.84
C ALA A 95 12.88 -16.72 1.89
N GLY A 96 11.80 -16.00 1.58
CA GLY A 96 10.62 -15.88 2.44
C GLY A 96 10.58 -14.65 3.36
N ASP A 97 11.68 -13.91 3.51
CA ASP A 97 11.69 -12.68 4.32
C ASP A 97 10.78 -11.61 3.70
N PRO A 98 9.97 -10.90 4.50
CA PRO A 98 9.13 -9.82 4.02
C PRO A 98 9.94 -8.71 3.39
N ARG A 99 9.53 -8.28 2.20
CA ARG A 99 10.09 -7.13 1.50
C ARG A 99 9.05 -6.42 0.67
N VAL A 100 9.22 -5.10 0.57
CA VAL A 100 8.53 -4.27 -0.39
C VAL A 100 9.46 -4.11 -1.59
N LEU A 101 9.06 -4.65 -2.73
CA LEU A 101 9.71 -4.35 -4.01
C LEU A 101 9.10 -3.06 -4.54
N PHE A 102 9.93 -2.04 -4.71
CA PHE A 102 9.47 -0.69 -4.99
C PHE A 102 10.28 -0.05 -6.12
N GLY A 103 9.59 0.67 -6.99
CA GLY A 103 10.19 1.57 -7.97
C GLY A 103 9.36 2.84 -8.11
N GLY A 104 9.95 3.98 -7.76
CA GLY A 104 9.34 5.30 -7.95
C GLY A 104 10.20 6.22 -8.79
N GLY A 105 9.58 7.03 -9.63
CA GLY A 105 10.28 8.01 -10.44
C GLY A 105 9.48 9.27 -10.72
N VAL A 106 10.21 10.30 -11.11
CA VAL A 106 9.69 11.55 -11.63
C VAL A 106 10.28 11.78 -13.02
N TRP A 107 9.39 11.89 -13.99
CA TRP A 107 9.73 12.14 -15.38
C TRP A 107 9.28 13.53 -15.77
N VAL A 108 10.23 14.34 -16.20
CA VAL A 108 10.01 15.74 -16.57
C VAL A 108 10.23 15.91 -18.06
N ASP A 109 9.33 16.61 -18.74
CA ASP A 109 9.48 16.93 -20.15
C ASP A 109 10.72 17.79 -20.39
N ALA A 110 11.40 17.55 -21.50
CA ALA A 110 12.60 18.27 -21.90
C ALA A 110 12.36 19.76 -22.13
N SER A 111 11.12 20.18 -22.46
CA SER A 111 10.73 21.58 -22.57
C SER A 111 10.77 22.32 -21.23
N CYS A 112 10.57 21.63 -20.10
CA CYS A 112 10.71 22.24 -18.77
C CYS A 112 12.17 22.51 -18.39
N GLY A 113 13.13 22.12 -19.24
CA GLY A 113 14.56 22.33 -19.02
C GLY A 113 15.21 21.27 -18.15
N ARG A 114 16.41 21.60 -17.64
CA ARG A 114 17.23 20.65 -16.88
C ARG A 114 16.71 20.53 -15.45
N ILE A 115 16.42 19.30 -15.01
CA ILE A 115 16.06 19.02 -13.61
C ILE A 115 17.22 19.46 -12.71
N LYS A 116 16.93 20.26 -11.67
CA LYS A 116 17.93 20.78 -10.73
C LYS A 116 18.65 19.64 -10.03
N LYS A 117 19.97 19.79 -9.82
CA LYS A 117 20.77 18.78 -9.10
C LYS A 117 20.21 18.51 -7.70
N ALA A 118 19.89 19.56 -6.94
CA ALA A 118 19.35 19.44 -5.59
C ALA A 118 18.06 18.58 -5.54
N PHE A 119 17.16 18.74 -6.52
CA PHE A 119 15.94 17.94 -6.59
C PHE A 119 16.24 16.45 -6.90
N ARG A 120 17.19 16.17 -7.81
CA ARG A 120 17.63 14.79 -8.08
C ARG A 120 18.27 14.14 -6.86
N ASP A 121 19.10 14.89 -6.13
CA ASP A 121 19.77 14.42 -4.93
C ASP A 121 18.72 14.05 -3.86
N VAL A 122 17.69 14.90 -3.66
CA VAL A 122 16.57 14.60 -2.75
C VAL A 122 15.80 13.36 -3.20
N ALA A 123 15.44 13.25 -4.49
CA ALA A 123 14.76 12.08 -5.03
C ALA A 123 15.52 10.78 -4.72
N ALA A 124 16.81 10.75 -5.05
CA ALA A 124 17.65 9.56 -4.91
C ALA A 124 17.95 9.22 -3.43
N GLU A 125 18.33 10.20 -2.62
CA GLU A 125 18.80 9.93 -1.26
C GLU A 125 17.65 9.67 -0.28
N PHE A 126 16.56 10.43 -0.38
CA PHE A 126 15.49 10.46 0.62
C PHE A 126 14.33 9.54 0.26
N TYR A 127 14.06 9.33 -1.03
CA TYR A 127 12.89 8.55 -1.45
C TYR A 127 13.27 7.30 -2.26
N LYS A 128 14.55 7.16 -2.68
CA LYS A 128 15.03 6.17 -3.67
C LYS A 128 14.31 6.28 -5.01
N TYR A 129 13.94 7.50 -5.38
CA TYR A 129 13.31 7.81 -6.66
C TYR A 129 14.37 8.16 -7.70
N GLU A 130 14.07 7.83 -8.95
CA GLU A 130 14.81 8.36 -10.08
C GLU A 130 14.16 9.61 -10.64
N ALA A 131 14.98 10.61 -10.98
CA ALA A 131 14.54 11.83 -11.65
C ALA A 131 15.13 11.88 -13.05
N ARG A 132 14.28 11.73 -14.08
CA ARG A 132 14.69 11.61 -15.48
C ARG A 132 14.01 12.64 -16.37
N THR A 133 14.73 13.08 -17.39
CA THR A 133 14.16 13.92 -18.46
C THR A 133 13.72 13.04 -19.62
N VAL A 134 12.52 13.28 -20.15
CA VAL A 134 11.94 12.62 -21.34
C VAL A 134 11.36 13.68 -22.28
N SER A 135 10.84 13.29 -23.44
CA SER A 135 10.12 14.23 -24.30
C SER A 135 8.73 13.71 -24.61
N PHE A 136 7.75 14.12 -23.82
CA PHE A 136 6.33 13.92 -24.12
C PHE A 136 5.90 14.78 -25.30
N ALA A 137 6.44 15.99 -25.41
CA ALA A 137 6.07 16.91 -26.48
C ALA A 137 6.53 16.49 -27.88
N LYS A 138 7.71 15.87 -28.00
CA LYS A 138 8.32 15.52 -29.30
C LYS A 138 8.38 14.02 -29.58
N GLU A 139 8.47 13.18 -28.55
CA GLU A 139 8.67 11.74 -28.68
C GLU A 139 7.82 10.94 -27.65
N PRO A 140 6.49 11.13 -27.61
CA PRO A 140 5.64 10.58 -26.54
C PRO A 140 5.68 9.04 -26.47
N GLU A 141 5.77 8.34 -27.60
CA GLU A 141 5.88 6.87 -27.64
C GLU A 141 7.16 6.40 -26.95
N LYS A 142 8.30 7.04 -27.23
CA LYS A 142 9.58 6.72 -26.59
C LYS A 142 9.58 7.08 -25.11
N ALA A 143 8.90 8.16 -24.72
CA ALA A 143 8.76 8.53 -23.32
C ALA A 143 7.94 7.46 -22.56
N VAL A 144 6.80 7.04 -23.11
CA VAL A 144 5.95 5.97 -22.57
C VAL A 144 6.71 4.65 -22.44
N GLU A 145 7.44 4.25 -23.49
CA GLU A 145 8.26 3.04 -23.49
C GLU A 145 9.35 3.09 -22.40
N LYS A 146 10.08 4.20 -22.28
CA LYS A 146 11.13 4.38 -21.26
C LYS A 146 10.58 4.27 -19.85
N ILE A 147 9.44 4.90 -19.56
CA ILE A 147 8.82 4.90 -18.23
C ILE A 147 8.34 3.49 -17.88
N ASN A 148 7.61 2.84 -18.78
CA ASN A 148 7.11 1.48 -18.55
C ASN A 148 8.25 0.46 -18.40
N THR A 149 9.30 0.57 -19.22
CA THR A 149 10.47 -0.31 -19.11
C THR A 149 11.13 -0.14 -17.74
N TRP A 150 11.36 1.10 -17.32
CA TRP A 150 11.99 1.41 -16.04
C TRP A 150 11.19 0.88 -14.85
N VAL A 151 9.88 1.11 -14.81
CA VAL A 151 9.02 0.64 -13.70
C VAL A 151 9.04 -0.90 -13.61
N ASN A 152 9.02 -1.58 -14.75
CA ASN A 152 9.10 -3.03 -14.78
C ASN A 152 10.46 -3.53 -14.26
N GLU A 153 11.57 -2.91 -14.64
CA GLU A 153 12.90 -3.25 -14.12
C GLU A 153 13.03 -3.02 -12.60
N ALA A 154 12.44 -1.92 -12.09
CA ALA A 154 12.49 -1.59 -10.67
C ALA A 154 11.61 -2.51 -9.79
N THR A 155 10.53 -3.08 -10.35
CA THR A 155 9.56 -3.89 -9.60
C THR A 155 9.60 -5.40 -9.85
N LEU A 156 10.24 -5.83 -10.95
CA LEU A 156 10.37 -7.24 -11.30
C LEU A 156 11.83 -7.68 -11.12
N SER A 157 12.09 -8.54 -10.14
CA SER A 157 13.30 -9.36 -10.20
C SER A 157 13.17 -10.29 -11.41
N SER A 158 14.26 -10.49 -12.16
CA SER A 158 14.33 -11.22 -13.44
C SER A 158 13.75 -12.65 -13.45
N THR A 159 13.36 -13.18 -12.31
CA THR A 159 12.90 -14.56 -12.10
C THR A 159 11.39 -14.74 -12.26
N TYR A 160 10.59 -13.68 -12.34
CA TYR A 160 9.13 -13.78 -12.54
C TYR A 160 8.70 -12.96 -13.76
N TYR A 161 8.62 -13.62 -14.91
CA TYR A 161 7.95 -13.17 -16.14
C TYR A 161 6.43 -13.03 -15.94
N LEU A 162 6.00 -12.25 -14.95
CA LEU A 162 4.59 -11.97 -14.70
C LEU A 162 4.31 -10.56 -15.22
N ASN A 163 3.60 -10.52 -16.37
CA ASN A 163 2.91 -9.40 -17.01
C ASN A 163 3.66 -8.05 -16.93
N LYS A 164 4.29 -7.64 -18.04
CA LYS A 164 4.74 -6.25 -18.21
C LYS A 164 3.61 -5.30 -17.81
N PHE A 165 3.85 -4.46 -16.81
CA PHE A 165 2.94 -3.40 -16.44
C PHE A 165 3.21 -2.21 -17.34
N ASN A 166 2.25 -1.87 -18.19
CA ASN A 166 2.22 -0.54 -18.79
C ASN A 166 1.61 0.39 -17.76
N ILE A 167 2.44 1.07 -16.97
CA ILE A 167 1.97 1.99 -15.94
C ILE A 167 1.41 3.26 -16.56
N ILE A 168 1.98 3.71 -17.66
CA ILE A 168 1.41 4.77 -18.49
C ILE A 168 1.10 4.28 -19.89
N SER A 169 0.16 4.94 -20.54
CA SER A 169 -0.31 4.65 -21.88
C SER A 169 -0.26 5.91 -22.74
N LEU A 170 -0.21 5.74 -24.06
CA LEU A 170 0.01 6.84 -24.99
C LEU A 170 -1.16 7.85 -25.01
N ASP A 171 -2.39 7.36 -24.87
CA ASP A 171 -3.60 8.15 -24.65
C ASP A 171 -3.58 8.93 -23.33
N GLY A 172 -2.72 8.53 -22.39
CA GLY A 172 -2.56 9.13 -21.09
C GLY A 172 -1.49 10.22 -21.00
N VAL A 173 -0.83 10.56 -22.10
CA VAL A 173 0.16 11.65 -22.18
C VAL A 173 -0.15 12.54 -23.39
N SER A 174 0.27 13.80 -23.33
CA SER A 174 0.05 14.76 -24.42
C SER A 174 1.26 15.67 -24.58
N THR A 175 1.22 16.55 -25.59
CA THR A 175 2.24 17.59 -25.77
C THR A 175 2.26 18.63 -24.66
N ALA A 176 1.22 18.70 -23.82
CA ALA A 176 1.13 19.55 -22.64
C ALA A 176 1.56 18.84 -21.34
N THR A 177 2.02 17.59 -21.42
CA THR A 177 2.50 16.85 -20.25
C THR A 177 3.87 17.35 -19.81
N ASP A 178 3.95 17.88 -18.60
CA ASP A 178 5.15 18.49 -18.01
C ASP A 178 5.85 17.53 -17.05
N ILE A 179 5.15 17.11 -15.99
CA ILE A 179 5.68 16.20 -14.96
C ILE A 179 4.76 15.00 -14.79
N VAL A 180 5.34 13.81 -14.86
CA VAL A 180 4.71 12.55 -14.49
C VAL A 180 5.41 11.99 -13.25
N LEU A 181 4.66 11.82 -12.16
CA LEU A 181 5.06 10.97 -11.06
C LEU A 181 4.54 9.57 -11.33
N ALA A 182 5.41 8.57 -11.27
CA ALA A 182 4.97 7.18 -11.37
C ALA A 182 5.67 6.33 -10.33
N ASP A 183 4.88 5.54 -9.62
CA ASP A 183 5.41 4.61 -8.63
C ASP A 183 4.69 3.28 -8.69
N ALA A 184 5.44 2.22 -8.37
CA ALA A 184 4.92 0.89 -8.30
C ALA A 184 5.51 0.11 -7.15
N ALA A 185 4.66 -0.68 -6.48
CA ALA A 185 5.05 -1.46 -5.32
C ALA A 185 4.43 -2.86 -5.31
N ARG A 186 5.21 -3.84 -4.86
CA ARG A 186 4.77 -5.21 -4.65
C ARG A 186 5.23 -5.69 -3.29
N PHE A 187 4.30 -6.25 -2.54
CA PHE A 187 4.63 -6.92 -1.30
C PHE A 187 4.98 -8.39 -1.54
N GLN A 188 6.09 -8.84 -0.98
CA GLN A 188 6.48 -10.25 -0.99
C GLN A 188 6.87 -10.67 0.42
N ALA A 189 6.12 -11.58 1.00
CA ALA A 189 6.36 -12.08 2.35
C ALA A 189 5.75 -13.46 2.55
N GLU A 190 6.32 -14.24 3.46
CA GLU A 190 5.72 -15.46 4.00
C GLU A 190 5.06 -15.17 5.35
N TRP A 191 3.96 -15.86 5.65
CA TRP A 191 3.32 -15.79 6.97
C TRP A 191 4.26 -16.29 8.06
N ASN A 192 4.20 -15.69 9.25
CA ASN A 192 4.87 -16.25 10.42
C ASN A 192 4.29 -17.62 10.80
N VAL A 193 2.97 -17.77 10.60
CA VAL A 193 2.26 -19.06 10.74
C VAL A 193 1.56 -19.35 9.41
N PRO A 194 2.12 -20.21 8.55
CA PRO A 194 1.56 -20.50 7.23
C PRO A 194 0.24 -21.25 7.30
N PHE A 195 -0.48 -21.23 6.18
CA PHE A 195 -1.65 -22.06 5.95
C PHE A 195 -1.22 -23.33 5.23
N SER A 196 -1.75 -24.48 5.63
CA SER A 196 -1.50 -25.71 4.87
C SER A 196 -2.35 -25.70 3.60
N SER A 197 -1.70 -25.87 2.44
CA SER A 197 -2.37 -26.03 1.14
C SER A 197 -3.40 -27.17 1.14
N LYS A 198 -3.19 -28.21 1.95
CA LYS A 198 -4.13 -29.34 2.14
C LYS A 198 -5.42 -28.95 2.85
N SER A 199 -5.41 -27.85 3.61
CA SER A 199 -6.59 -27.31 4.31
C SER A 199 -7.30 -26.23 3.50
N THR A 200 -6.73 -25.80 2.37
CA THR A 200 -7.39 -24.91 1.44
C THR A 200 -8.54 -25.65 0.76
N ALA A 201 -9.73 -25.07 0.82
CA ALA A 201 -10.90 -25.65 0.19
C ALA A 201 -11.84 -24.57 -0.35
N ALA A 202 -12.51 -24.91 -1.45
CA ALA A 202 -13.54 -24.10 -2.06
C ALA A 202 -14.65 -23.76 -1.05
N ALA A 203 -15.12 -22.51 -1.05
CA ALA A 203 -16.33 -22.08 -0.38
C ALA A 203 -16.90 -20.83 -1.05
N ASN A 204 -18.13 -20.48 -0.71
CA ASN A 204 -18.78 -19.29 -1.22
C ASN A 204 -18.22 -18.04 -0.54
N PHE A 205 -18.10 -16.97 -1.32
CA PHE A 205 -17.88 -15.59 -0.89
C PHE A 205 -19.09 -14.77 -1.37
N HIS A 206 -19.72 -14.05 -0.45
CA HIS A 206 -20.91 -13.24 -0.68
C HIS A 206 -20.49 -11.82 -1.08
N ARG A 207 -20.83 -11.37 -2.29
CA ARG A 207 -20.51 -10.02 -2.78
C ARG A 207 -21.53 -8.98 -2.29
N LEU A 208 -21.22 -7.69 -2.49
CA LEU A 208 -22.11 -6.58 -2.11
C LEU A 208 -23.43 -6.55 -2.92
N ASP A 209 -23.42 -7.02 -4.17
CA ASP A 209 -24.61 -7.15 -5.02
C ASP A 209 -25.55 -8.31 -4.61
N GLY A 210 -25.22 -9.02 -3.52
CA GLY A 210 -25.94 -10.20 -3.05
C GLY A 210 -25.59 -11.49 -3.80
N SER A 211 -24.80 -11.43 -4.89
CA SER A 211 -24.33 -12.61 -5.61
C SER A 211 -23.25 -13.36 -4.81
N CYS A 212 -22.96 -14.59 -5.23
CA CYS A 212 -21.94 -15.42 -4.61
C CYS A 212 -20.93 -15.94 -5.64
N VAL A 213 -19.67 -16.03 -5.25
CA VAL A 213 -18.63 -16.73 -6.00
C VAL A 213 -17.95 -17.80 -5.18
N THR A 214 -17.51 -18.85 -5.85
CA THR A 214 -16.68 -19.88 -5.25
C THR A 214 -15.22 -19.45 -5.29
N ALA A 215 -14.61 -19.28 -4.12
CA ALA A 215 -13.20 -18.95 -3.97
C ALA A 215 -12.46 -20.01 -3.14
N GLN A 216 -11.13 -20.03 -3.24
CA GLN A 216 -10.29 -20.94 -2.46
C GLN A 216 -9.98 -20.31 -1.10
N PHE A 217 -10.47 -20.92 -0.02
CA PHE A 217 -10.27 -20.42 1.33
C PHE A 217 -9.20 -21.21 2.06
N MET A 218 -8.16 -20.51 2.50
CA MET A 218 -7.13 -21.01 3.40
C MET A 218 -7.70 -21.12 4.80
N ARG A 219 -7.33 -22.18 5.53
CA ARG A 219 -7.90 -22.49 6.85
C ARG A 219 -6.85 -22.97 7.82
N HIS A 220 -6.94 -22.50 9.06
CA HIS A 220 -6.28 -23.14 10.21
C HIS A 220 -6.97 -22.74 11.52
N VAL A 221 -6.66 -23.48 12.58
CA VAL A 221 -7.03 -23.12 13.95
C VAL A 221 -5.74 -22.87 14.72
N ARG A 222 -5.51 -21.61 15.13
CA ARG A 222 -4.27 -21.17 15.79
C ARG A 222 -4.55 -20.03 16.76
N ARG A 223 -3.59 -19.77 17.64
CA ARG A 223 -3.64 -18.59 18.51
C ARG A 223 -3.25 -17.34 17.73
N HIS A 224 -4.14 -16.37 17.68
CA HIS A 224 -3.94 -15.10 16.98
C HIS A 224 -4.30 -13.91 17.86
N GLN A 225 -3.72 -12.76 17.54
CA GLN A 225 -4.15 -11.48 18.08
C GLN A 225 -5.42 -11.05 17.33
N LEU A 226 -6.48 -10.79 18.09
CA LEU A 226 -7.80 -10.47 17.57
C LEU A 226 -8.44 -9.38 18.43
N SER A 227 -8.99 -8.36 17.78
CA SER A 227 -9.87 -7.37 18.41
C SER A 227 -11.31 -7.63 17.98
N CYS A 228 -12.25 -7.63 18.93
CA CYS A 228 -13.67 -7.68 18.65
C CYS A 228 -14.24 -6.30 19.03
N VAL A 229 -14.71 -5.57 18.04
CA VAL A 229 -15.35 -4.27 18.19
C VAL A 229 -16.82 -4.43 17.85
N ASP A 230 -17.70 -3.60 18.40
CA ASP A 230 -19.11 -3.65 18.02
C ASP A 230 -19.26 -3.43 16.50
N GLY A 231 -19.85 -4.42 15.82
CA GLY A 231 -20.08 -4.43 14.38
C GLY A 231 -18.95 -4.99 13.50
N PHE A 232 -17.75 -5.30 14.03
CA PHE A 232 -16.67 -5.91 13.25
C PHE A 232 -15.54 -6.53 14.08
N LYS A 233 -14.76 -7.41 13.44
CA LYS A 233 -13.55 -8.04 14.01
C LYS A 233 -12.30 -7.58 13.28
N VAL A 234 -11.18 -7.51 14.00
CA VAL A 234 -9.85 -7.21 13.45
C VAL A 234 -8.89 -8.35 13.76
N LEU A 235 -8.54 -9.14 12.74
CA LEU A 235 -7.55 -10.21 12.85
C LEU A 235 -6.18 -9.71 12.39
N LYS A 236 -5.15 -9.90 13.23
CA LYS A 236 -3.77 -9.57 12.89
C LYS A 236 -2.98 -10.83 12.55
N LEU A 237 -2.40 -10.85 11.37
CA LEU A 237 -1.61 -11.94 10.79
C LEU A 237 -0.16 -11.47 10.59
N PRO A 238 0.77 -11.81 11.49
CA PRO A 238 2.17 -11.46 11.35
C PRO A 238 2.83 -12.19 10.17
N TYR A 239 3.70 -11.49 9.45
CA TYR A 239 4.63 -12.10 8.51
C TYR A 239 5.90 -12.56 9.23
N LYS A 240 6.64 -13.49 8.60
CA LYS A 240 7.89 -14.04 9.13
C LYS A 240 8.88 -12.93 9.46
N ASN A 241 9.58 -13.03 10.59
CA ASN A 241 10.67 -12.14 10.94
C ASN A 241 11.82 -12.94 11.58
N ASP A 242 13.05 -12.76 11.09
CA ASP A 242 14.24 -13.51 11.53
C ASP A 242 14.58 -13.27 13.02
N VAL A 243 14.14 -12.15 13.62
CA VAL A 243 14.47 -11.79 15.01
C VAL A 243 13.84 -12.74 16.06
N PHE A 244 12.75 -13.43 15.73
CA PHE A 244 12.06 -14.34 16.67
C PHE A 244 12.48 -15.81 16.55
N SER A 245 13.38 -16.15 15.62
CA SER A 245 13.71 -17.55 15.32
C SER A 245 14.70 -18.20 16.32
N THR A 246 15.40 -17.43 17.16
CA THR A 246 16.23 -18.00 18.23
C THR A 246 16.20 -17.15 19.49
N ALA A 247 15.73 -17.75 20.59
CA ALA A 247 16.09 -17.28 21.92
C ALA A 247 17.63 -17.21 21.99
N ALA A 248 18.17 -16.03 22.28
CA ALA A 248 19.59 -15.78 22.47
C ALA A 248 20.50 -16.23 21.31
N ALA A 249 20.46 -15.54 20.17
CA ALA A 249 21.58 -15.53 19.23
C ALA A 249 21.96 -14.10 18.86
N THR A 250 23.26 -13.84 19.00
CA THR A 250 24.01 -12.66 18.56
C THR A 250 23.41 -12.01 17.31
N ARG A 251 23.04 -10.72 17.44
CA ARG A 251 22.65 -9.89 16.30
C ARG A 251 23.68 -10.02 15.18
N SER A 252 23.29 -10.58 14.03
CA SER A 252 24.07 -10.39 12.82
C SER A 252 24.13 -8.88 12.53
N PRO A 253 25.34 -8.28 12.39
CA PRO A 253 25.45 -6.90 11.96
C PRO A 253 24.77 -6.76 10.60
N GLY A 254 23.71 -5.94 10.50
CA GLY A 254 23.00 -5.67 9.25
C GLY A 254 21.62 -6.33 9.08
N ALA A 255 21.12 -7.12 10.03
CA ALA A 255 19.74 -7.63 9.97
C ALA A 255 18.73 -6.48 10.13
N SER A 256 17.80 -6.34 9.19
CA SER A 256 16.68 -5.40 9.28
C SER A 256 15.72 -5.84 10.40
N ASP A 257 15.38 -4.94 11.31
CA ASP A 257 14.40 -5.17 12.39
C ASP A 257 12.97 -4.81 11.95
N THR A 258 12.74 -4.74 10.64
CA THR A 258 11.40 -4.50 10.09
C THR A 258 10.47 -5.65 10.42
N ARG A 259 9.28 -5.31 10.91
CA ARG A 259 8.23 -6.26 11.24
C ARG A 259 6.99 -5.92 10.46
N TYR A 260 6.45 -6.87 9.72
CA TYR A 260 5.24 -6.66 8.95
C TYR A 260 4.10 -7.50 9.50
N SER A 261 2.89 -6.95 9.46
CA SER A 261 1.67 -7.72 9.68
C SER A 261 0.58 -7.27 8.71
N MET A 262 -0.33 -8.18 8.39
CA MET A 262 -1.61 -7.85 7.77
C MET A 262 -2.68 -7.80 8.86
N SER A 263 -3.45 -6.72 8.91
CA SER A 263 -4.68 -6.66 9.70
C SER A 263 -5.88 -6.70 8.77
N VAL A 264 -6.82 -7.60 9.04
CA VAL A 264 -8.07 -7.79 8.28
C VAL A 264 -9.24 -7.31 9.13
N PHE A 265 -9.96 -6.31 8.63
CA PHE A 265 -11.15 -5.73 9.22
C PHE A 265 -12.38 -6.36 8.56
N LEU A 266 -13.02 -7.25 9.29
CA LEU A 266 -14.16 -8.03 8.82
C LEU A 266 -15.45 -7.54 9.50
N PRO A 267 -16.38 -6.93 8.77
CA PRO A 267 -17.69 -6.59 9.30
C PRO A 267 -18.44 -7.81 9.86
N ASP A 268 -19.34 -7.61 10.82
CA ASP A 268 -20.23 -8.69 11.25
C ASP A 268 -21.37 -8.93 10.24
N LYS A 269 -21.78 -7.87 9.52
CA LYS A 269 -22.79 -7.93 8.44
C LYS A 269 -22.12 -8.02 7.07
N LYS A 270 -22.68 -8.83 6.17
CA LYS A 270 -22.12 -9.05 4.81
C LYS A 270 -22.00 -7.78 3.96
N ASP A 271 -22.89 -6.83 4.17
CA ASP A 271 -22.96 -5.51 3.52
C ASP A 271 -22.33 -4.39 4.38
N GLY A 272 -21.74 -4.72 5.54
CA GLY A 272 -21.25 -3.75 6.52
C GLY A 272 -19.92 -3.08 6.21
N LEU A 273 -19.33 -3.32 5.02
CA LEU A 273 -17.99 -2.81 4.68
C LEU A 273 -17.92 -1.28 4.77
N SER A 274 -18.91 -0.58 4.19
CA SER A 274 -18.92 0.89 4.19
C SER A 274 -18.94 1.45 5.61
N THR A 275 -19.80 0.90 6.49
CA THR A 275 -19.87 1.30 7.90
C THR A 275 -18.53 1.09 8.62
N VAL A 276 -17.87 -0.05 8.40
CA VAL A 276 -16.54 -0.31 8.99
C VAL A 276 -15.52 0.70 8.47
N VAL A 277 -15.50 0.99 7.17
CA VAL A 277 -14.59 1.97 6.58
C VAL A 277 -14.83 3.36 7.17
N ASP A 278 -16.07 3.82 7.28
CA ASP A 278 -16.41 5.10 7.90
C ASP A 278 -15.89 5.19 9.35
N VAL A 279 -16.08 4.12 10.12
CA VAL A 279 -15.67 4.03 11.52
C VAL A 279 -14.15 4.04 11.66
N ILE A 280 -13.42 3.20 10.91
CA ILE A 280 -11.95 3.12 11.05
C ILE A 280 -11.23 4.33 10.46
N THR A 281 -11.85 5.05 9.53
CA THR A 281 -11.26 6.24 8.89
C THR A 281 -11.65 7.56 9.56
N ALA A 282 -12.52 7.53 10.58
CA ALA A 282 -12.97 8.72 11.29
C ALA A 282 -11.82 9.52 11.94
N ALA A 283 -10.81 8.83 12.48
CA ALA A 283 -9.61 9.45 13.01
C ALA A 283 -8.43 8.45 13.07
N PRO A 284 -7.18 8.88 12.82
CA PRO A 284 -6.00 8.03 12.97
C PRO A 284 -5.88 7.40 14.36
N GLY A 285 -6.20 8.16 15.42
CA GLY A 285 -6.16 7.66 16.79
C GLY A 285 -7.13 6.50 17.03
N TYR A 286 -8.32 6.56 16.42
CA TYR A 286 -9.30 5.48 16.52
C TYR A 286 -8.84 4.24 15.74
N PHE A 287 -8.32 4.42 14.52
CA PHE A 287 -7.72 3.33 13.74
C PHE A 287 -6.68 2.54 14.56
N TYR A 288 -5.74 3.23 15.21
CA TYR A 288 -4.75 2.57 16.08
C TYR A 288 -5.33 1.97 17.36
N SER A 289 -6.49 2.44 17.82
CA SER A 289 -7.14 1.91 19.02
C SER A 289 -7.80 0.55 18.78
N VAL A 290 -8.29 0.29 17.56
CA VAL A 290 -8.98 -0.96 17.20
C VAL A 290 -8.03 -2.07 16.73
N LEU A 291 -6.80 -1.72 16.38
CA LEU A 291 -5.77 -2.68 15.99
C LEU A 291 -5.29 -3.53 17.17
N PRO A 292 -5.13 -4.85 17.01
CA PRO A 292 -4.53 -5.69 18.04
C PRO A 292 -3.09 -5.25 18.35
N ARG A 293 -2.83 -4.93 19.62
CA ARG A 293 -1.54 -4.48 20.13
C ARG A 293 -0.68 -5.67 20.57
N SER A 294 0.62 -5.43 20.80
CA SER A 294 1.57 -6.49 21.20
C SER A 294 1.20 -7.17 22.52
N ASP A 295 0.53 -6.45 23.43
CA ASP A 295 0.03 -6.92 24.73
C ASP A 295 -1.36 -7.56 24.65
N THR A 296 -1.99 -7.57 23.47
CA THR A 296 -3.29 -8.20 23.28
C THR A 296 -3.17 -9.70 23.48
N VAL A 297 -3.96 -10.23 24.43
CA VAL A 297 -4.03 -11.66 24.72
C VAL A 297 -4.43 -12.41 23.45
N THR A 298 -3.63 -13.41 23.07
CA THR A 298 -3.96 -14.25 21.91
C THR A 298 -5.18 -15.12 22.24
N LYS A 299 -6.10 -15.25 21.28
CA LYS A 299 -7.28 -16.12 21.37
C LYS A 299 -7.11 -17.31 20.43
N LEU A 300 -7.74 -18.44 20.73
CA LEU A 300 -7.82 -19.54 19.77
C LEU A 300 -8.81 -19.13 18.68
N VAL A 301 -8.34 -18.99 17.44
CA VAL A 301 -9.15 -18.51 16.32
C VAL A 301 -9.20 -19.57 15.22
N SER A 302 -10.41 -19.90 14.78
CA SER A 302 -10.66 -20.62 13.53
C SER A 302 -10.68 -19.61 12.40
N VAL A 303 -9.61 -19.55 11.62
CA VAL A 303 -9.43 -18.59 10.53
C VAL A 303 -9.83 -19.25 9.22
N LYS A 304 -10.70 -18.58 8.46
CA LYS A 304 -11.03 -18.90 7.08
C LYS A 304 -10.88 -17.62 6.25
N LEU A 305 -9.80 -17.55 5.47
CA LEU A 305 -9.42 -16.37 4.68
C LEU A 305 -9.29 -16.76 3.20
N PRO A 306 -9.92 -16.06 2.25
CA PRO A 306 -9.80 -16.38 0.84
C PRO A 306 -8.40 -16.03 0.34
N LYS A 307 -7.92 -16.80 -0.64
CA LYS A 307 -6.79 -16.40 -1.48
C LYS A 307 -7.25 -15.28 -2.39
N PHE A 308 -6.41 -14.29 -2.62
CA PHE A 308 -6.69 -13.22 -3.56
C PHE A 308 -5.40 -12.65 -4.14
N LYS A 309 -5.50 -12.06 -5.32
CA LYS A 309 -4.42 -11.32 -5.97
C LYS A 309 -5.01 -10.06 -6.59
N ILE A 310 -4.76 -8.92 -5.98
CA ILE A 310 -5.20 -7.64 -6.49
C ILE A 310 -4.06 -7.03 -7.29
N SER A 311 -4.35 -6.70 -8.55
CA SER A 311 -3.50 -5.87 -9.41
C SER A 311 -4.23 -4.56 -9.63
N PHE A 312 -3.76 -3.50 -8.98
CA PHE A 312 -4.38 -2.19 -9.07
C PHE A 312 -3.46 -1.23 -9.80
N LYS A 313 -4.02 -0.51 -10.76
CA LYS A 313 -3.33 0.52 -11.52
C LYS A 313 -4.30 1.68 -11.68
N ARG A 314 -3.89 2.88 -11.28
CA ARG A 314 -4.73 4.07 -11.38
C ARG A 314 -3.90 5.32 -11.57
N ASP A 315 -4.40 6.24 -12.36
CA ASP A 315 -3.95 7.62 -12.34
C ASP A 315 -4.74 8.36 -11.25
N LEU A 316 -4.01 8.86 -10.27
CA LEU A 316 -4.56 9.49 -9.06
C LEU A 316 -4.78 10.99 -9.25
N GLU A 317 -4.50 11.56 -10.42
CA GLU A 317 -4.68 13.01 -10.67
C GLU A 317 -6.08 13.50 -10.25
N SER A 318 -7.14 12.88 -10.78
CA SER A 318 -8.52 13.26 -10.47
C SER A 318 -8.86 13.00 -9.00
N ASP A 319 -8.41 11.87 -8.46
CA ASP A 319 -8.67 11.48 -7.07
C ASP A 319 -8.04 12.47 -6.09
N LEU A 320 -6.80 12.87 -6.33
CA LEU A 320 -6.07 13.83 -5.50
C LEU A 320 -6.72 15.21 -5.56
N ARG A 321 -7.19 15.64 -6.74
CA ARG A 321 -7.97 16.88 -6.87
C ARG A 321 -9.28 16.82 -6.08
N CYS A 322 -10.03 15.73 -6.19
CA CYS A 322 -11.26 15.51 -5.41
C CYS A 322 -11.00 15.52 -3.90
N LEU A 323 -9.85 15.02 -3.46
CA LEU A 323 -9.41 15.04 -2.06
C LEU A 323 -8.82 16.40 -1.62
N GLY A 324 -8.80 17.41 -2.49
CA GLY A 324 -8.41 18.79 -2.16
C GLY A 324 -6.97 19.17 -2.52
N LEU A 325 -6.23 18.34 -3.26
CA LEU A 325 -4.92 18.69 -3.79
C LEU A 325 -5.02 19.16 -5.24
N SER A 326 -5.04 20.48 -5.46
CA SER A 326 -5.35 21.07 -6.77
C SER A 326 -4.24 21.97 -7.33
N LEU A 327 -3.50 22.69 -6.49
CA LEU A 327 -2.52 23.69 -6.91
C LEU A 327 -1.38 23.11 -7.75
N PRO A 328 -0.78 21.94 -7.43
CA PRO A 328 0.30 21.38 -8.25
C PRO A 328 -0.13 21.08 -9.69
N PHE A 329 -1.43 20.87 -9.90
CA PHE A 329 -2.00 20.53 -11.19
C PHE A 329 -2.54 21.75 -11.96
N SER A 330 -2.44 22.96 -11.40
CA SER A 330 -3.03 24.16 -12.00
C SER A 330 -2.03 24.90 -12.90
N PRO A 331 -2.38 25.15 -14.17
CA PRO A 331 -1.52 25.90 -15.09
C PRO A 331 -1.36 27.38 -14.71
N GLU A 332 -2.17 27.90 -13.79
CA GLU A 332 -2.16 29.32 -13.41
C GLU A 332 -1.34 29.59 -12.15
N VAL A 333 -1.36 28.66 -11.18
CA VAL A 333 -0.87 28.89 -9.82
C VAL A 333 0.13 27.85 -9.31
N ALA A 334 0.39 26.78 -10.07
CA ALA A 334 1.40 25.80 -9.69
C ALA A 334 2.77 26.48 -9.54
N ASP A 335 3.45 26.18 -8.44
CA ASP A 335 4.79 26.69 -8.18
C ASP A 335 5.73 25.51 -7.92
N LEU A 336 6.21 24.90 -9.00
CA LEU A 336 7.15 23.78 -9.03
C LEU A 336 8.55 24.20 -9.49
N ARG A 337 8.90 25.46 -9.27
CA ARG A 337 10.15 26.08 -9.76
C ARG A 337 11.42 25.50 -9.16
N ASP A 338 11.34 24.61 -8.16
CA ASP A 338 12.48 23.87 -7.63
C ASP A 338 12.72 22.51 -8.28
N VAL A 339 11.86 22.09 -9.21
CA VAL A 339 12.10 20.90 -10.03
C VAL A 339 13.14 21.17 -11.13
N CYS A 340 13.04 22.28 -11.86
CA CYS A 340 13.87 22.59 -13.04
C CYS A 340 14.61 23.93 -12.96
N GLU A 341 15.73 24.05 -13.67
CA GLU A 341 16.62 25.23 -13.62
C GLU A 341 16.04 26.50 -14.27
N LYS A 342 15.17 26.39 -15.28
CA LYS A 342 14.50 27.54 -15.93
C LYS A 342 13.12 27.13 -16.49
N ASP A 343 12.09 27.93 -16.20
CA ASP A 343 10.80 27.88 -16.90
C ASP A 343 10.99 28.48 -18.31
N TYR A 344 11.27 27.63 -19.32
CA TYR A 344 11.71 28.12 -20.63
C TYR A 344 10.65 28.91 -21.41
N ASP A 345 9.37 28.79 -21.05
CA ASP A 345 8.26 29.32 -21.84
C ASP A 345 7.35 30.32 -21.09
N GLY A 346 7.74 30.76 -19.89
CA GLY A 346 6.93 31.68 -19.07
C GLY A 346 5.61 31.10 -18.54
N ARG A 347 5.27 29.85 -18.88
CA ARG A 347 4.19 29.08 -18.28
C ARG A 347 4.68 28.30 -17.06
N PRO A 348 3.89 28.22 -15.96
CA PRO A 348 4.23 27.38 -14.83
C PRO A 348 4.36 25.90 -15.23
N THR A 349 5.38 25.23 -14.71
CA THR A 349 5.49 23.76 -14.81
C THR A 349 4.46 23.13 -13.87
N ILE A 350 3.64 22.21 -14.38
CA ILE A 350 2.60 21.53 -13.60
C ILE A 350 2.90 20.05 -13.36
N LEU A 351 2.32 19.50 -12.31
CA LEU A 351 2.13 18.06 -12.19
C LEU A 351 1.02 17.66 -13.16
N SER A 352 1.36 16.89 -14.18
CA SER A 352 0.39 16.44 -15.19
C SER A 352 -0.21 15.08 -14.86
N LYS A 353 0.50 14.21 -14.14
CA LYS A 353 0.02 12.86 -13.88
C LYS A 353 0.62 12.25 -12.62
N VAL A 354 -0.17 11.45 -11.90
CA VAL A 354 0.28 10.67 -10.74
C VAL A 354 -0.15 9.23 -10.91
N THR A 355 0.72 8.43 -11.50
CA THR A 355 0.40 7.03 -11.81
C THR A 355 0.88 6.10 -10.71
N HIS A 356 -0.05 5.34 -10.13
CA HIS A 356 0.22 4.40 -9.06
C HIS A 356 -0.15 2.97 -9.47
N SER A 357 0.74 2.02 -9.20
CA SER A 357 0.49 0.61 -9.49
C SER A 357 0.94 -0.31 -8.37
N VAL A 358 0.06 -1.19 -7.88
CA VAL A 358 0.45 -2.18 -6.87
C VAL A 358 -0.05 -3.57 -7.19
N VAL A 359 0.70 -4.54 -6.66
CA VAL A 359 0.27 -5.94 -6.65
C VAL A 359 0.36 -6.47 -5.23
N VAL A 360 -0.80 -6.86 -4.69
CA VAL A 360 -0.93 -7.56 -3.41
C VAL A 360 -1.41 -8.97 -3.70
N LYS A 361 -0.63 -9.97 -3.26
CA LYS A 361 -1.00 -11.38 -3.40
C LYS A 361 -1.04 -12.03 -2.02
N VAL A 362 -2.17 -12.64 -1.69
CA VAL A 362 -2.37 -13.45 -0.50
C VAL A 362 -2.57 -14.91 -0.90
N SER A 363 -1.70 -15.76 -0.37
CA SER A 363 -1.70 -17.20 -0.60
C SER A 363 -1.21 -17.93 0.66
N GLU A 364 -1.13 -19.25 0.60
CA GLU A 364 -0.73 -20.11 1.72
C GLU A 364 0.71 -19.88 2.18
N ALA A 365 1.55 -19.39 1.27
CA ALA A 365 3.00 -19.41 1.37
C ALA A 365 3.57 -18.97 2.74
N GLY A 366 4.21 -19.99 3.35
CA GLY A 366 5.37 -20.03 4.24
C GLY A 366 5.91 -21.46 4.13
N THR A 367 7.21 -21.69 4.35
CA THR A 367 7.89 -22.98 4.11
C THR A 367 7.01 -24.20 4.46
N ASP A 368 6.64 -24.97 3.42
CA ASP A 368 5.47 -25.87 3.39
C ASP A 368 5.69 -27.23 4.10
N ASP A 369 6.64 -27.36 5.04
CA ASP A 369 7.14 -28.70 5.44
C ASP A 369 7.22 -29.00 6.95
N TYR A 370 6.65 -28.17 7.83
CA TYR A 370 6.58 -28.50 9.28
C TYR A 370 5.21 -28.33 9.93
N SER A 371 4.13 -28.16 9.15
CA SER A 371 2.77 -28.21 9.72
C SER A 371 2.32 -29.66 9.96
N VAL A 372 3.05 -30.39 10.80
CA VAL A 372 2.47 -31.52 11.52
C VAL A 372 1.50 -30.91 12.52
N SER A 373 0.22 -31.06 12.23
CA SER A 373 -0.87 -30.83 13.16
C SER A 373 -0.64 -31.64 14.44
N LYS A 374 0.00 -31.04 15.45
CA LYS A 374 -0.38 -31.35 16.82
C LYS A 374 -1.75 -30.71 17.03
N ALA A 375 -2.80 -31.43 16.65
CA ALA A 375 -4.09 -31.22 17.28
C ALA A 375 -3.80 -31.24 18.79
N MET A 376 -4.12 -30.17 19.49
CA MET A 376 -4.10 -30.24 20.95
C MET A 376 -5.08 -31.36 21.32
N PRO A 377 -4.65 -32.41 22.05
CA PRO A 377 -5.59 -33.38 22.54
C PRO A 377 -6.51 -32.66 23.52
N PHE A 378 -7.73 -32.35 23.09
CA PHE A 378 -8.79 -32.01 24.02
C PHE A 378 -9.01 -33.25 24.87
N ARG A 379 -8.68 -33.18 26.16
CA ARG A 379 -9.06 -34.22 27.11
C ARG A 379 -10.57 -34.15 27.24
N ALA A 380 -11.24 -35.30 27.17
CA ALA A 380 -12.66 -35.37 27.48
C ALA A 380 -12.85 -34.86 28.93
N GLY A 381 -13.52 -33.71 29.08
CA GLY A 381 -13.75 -33.05 30.37
C GLY A 381 -13.15 -31.65 30.54
N ASP A 382 -12.29 -31.17 29.62
CA ASP A 382 -11.90 -29.75 29.61
C ASP A 382 -13.05 -28.90 29.06
N GLU A 383 -13.35 -27.76 29.70
CA GLU A 383 -14.21 -26.73 29.09
C GLU A 383 -13.67 -26.43 27.68
N GLN A 384 -14.55 -26.49 26.68
CA GLN A 384 -14.16 -26.13 25.31
C GLN A 384 -13.57 -24.72 25.37
N PRO A 385 -12.30 -24.52 24.95
CA PRO A 385 -11.71 -23.20 25.00
C PRO A 385 -12.56 -22.28 24.12
N ASP A 386 -12.81 -21.07 24.62
CA ASP A 386 -13.48 -20.01 23.88
C ASP A 386 -12.76 -19.81 22.52
N MET A 387 -13.33 -20.43 21.48
CA MET A 387 -12.83 -20.38 20.12
C MET A 387 -13.59 -19.32 19.38
N VAL A 388 -12.87 -18.36 18.79
CA VAL A 388 -13.48 -17.33 17.97
C VAL A 388 -13.42 -17.73 16.50
N GLU A 389 -14.55 -17.63 15.80
CA GLU A 389 -14.59 -17.79 14.36
C GLU A 389 -14.29 -16.47 13.65
N PHE A 390 -13.36 -16.52 12.69
CA PHE A 390 -13.03 -15.44 11.78
C PHE A 390 -13.17 -15.95 10.34
N VAL A 391 -14.35 -15.74 9.76
CA VAL A 391 -14.73 -16.25 8.44
C VAL A 391 -14.88 -15.07 7.48
N ALA A 392 -13.84 -14.78 6.70
CA ALA A 392 -13.81 -13.67 5.76
C ALA A 392 -14.49 -14.05 4.42
N ASP A 393 -15.76 -14.44 4.48
CA ASP A 393 -16.57 -14.90 3.34
C ASP A 393 -17.46 -13.82 2.71
N HIS A 394 -17.16 -12.56 2.99
CA HIS A 394 -17.85 -11.38 2.46
C HIS A 394 -16.89 -10.17 2.51
N PRO A 395 -17.22 -9.03 1.88
CA PRO A 395 -16.34 -7.89 1.71
C PRO A 395 -15.65 -7.43 2.99
N PHE A 396 -14.33 -7.27 2.90
CA PHE A 396 -13.49 -6.86 4.02
C PHE A 396 -12.41 -5.87 3.58
N THR A 397 -11.89 -5.13 4.56
CA THR A 397 -10.75 -4.22 4.36
C THR A 397 -9.49 -4.85 4.94
N PHE A 398 -8.34 -4.61 4.32
CA PHE A 398 -7.06 -5.01 4.88
C PHE A 398 -6.06 -3.86 4.87
N VAL A 399 -5.11 -3.92 5.80
CA VAL A 399 -3.92 -3.07 5.84
C VAL A 399 -2.69 -3.92 6.11
N ILE A 400 -1.58 -3.62 5.45
CA ILE A 400 -0.27 -4.16 5.74
C ILE A 400 0.56 -3.04 6.33
N MET A 401 1.04 -3.24 7.55
CA MET A 401 1.82 -2.24 8.29
C MET A 401 3.24 -2.70 8.52
N GLU A 402 4.16 -1.75 8.62
CA GLU A 402 5.46 -1.98 9.25
C GLU A 402 5.36 -1.56 10.72
N GLU A 403 5.41 -2.53 11.62
CA GLU A 403 5.02 -2.40 13.03
C GLU A 403 5.95 -1.48 13.84
N ARG A 404 7.21 -1.32 13.44
CA ARG A 404 8.16 -0.50 14.19
C ARG A 404 7.97 0.98 13.94
N SER A 405 7.82 1.37 12.68
CA SER A 405 7.54 2.74 12.26
C SER A 405 6.06 3.08 12.40
N GLY A 406 5.17 2.09 12.32
CA GLY A 406 3.72 2.26 12.39
C GLY A 406 3.09 2.80 11.10
N VAL A 407 3.82 2.76 9.98
CA VAL A 407 3.35 3.23 8.67
C VAL A 407 2.48 2.19 7.97
N ILE A 408 1.53 2.66 7.17
CA ILE A 408 0.65 1.80 6.37
C ILE A 408 1.28 1.58 4.99
N VAL A 409 1.88 0.41 4.81
CA VAL A 409 2.60 0.06 3.58
C VAL A 409 1.63 -0.24 2.45
N PHE A 410 0.57 -1.00 2.70
CA PHE A 410 -0.50 -1.27 1.74
C PHE A 410 -1.86 -1.22 2.43
N ALA A 411 -2.89 -0.82 1.70
CA ALA A 411 -4.27 -0.86 2.16
C ALA A 411 -5.21 -1.20 0.99
N GLY A 412 -6.40 -1.72 1.29
CA GLY A 412 -7.35 -2.06 0.25
C GLY A 412 -8.63 -2.75 0.72
N HIS A 413 -9.52 -2.99 -0.25
CA HIS A 413 -10.80 -3.66 -0.07
C HIS A 413 -10.86 -4.90 -0.96
N VAL A 414 -11.30 -6.02 -0.40
CA VAL A 414 -11.61 -7.24 -1.14
C VAL A 414 -13.12 -7.34 -1.24
N LEU A 415 -13.66 -7.10 -2.45
CA LEU A 415 -15.08 -7.24 -2.79
C LEU A 415 -15.37 -8.55 -3.51
N ASP A 416 -14.37 -9.11 -4.20
CA ASP A 416 -14.43 -10.40 -4.88
C ASP A 416 -13.03 -11.04 -4.92
N PRO A 417 -12.72 -12.06 -4.11
CA PRO A 417 -11.39 -12.66 -4.06
C PRO A 417 -10.96 -13.39 -5.34
N THR A 418 -11.86 -13.57 -6.32
CA THR A 418 -11.57 -14.22 -7.60
C THR A 418 -11.10 -13.24 -8.68
N LYS A 419 -11.15 -11.93 -8.42
CA LYS A 419 -10.80 -10.85 -9.36
C LYS A 419 -9.49 -10.13 -9.05
#